data_AF-A0A7V9QFP8-F1
#
_entry.id   AF-A0A7V9QFP8-F1
#
_cell.length_a   1.000
_cell.length_b   1.000
_cell.length_c   1.000
_cell.angle_alpha   90.00
_cell.angle_beta   90.00
_cell.angle_gamma   90.00
#
_symmetry.space_group_name_H-M   'P 1'
#
loop_
_entity.id
_entity.type
_entity.pdbx_description
1 polymer ?
#
loop_
_entity_poly.entity_id
_entity_poly.type
_entity_poly.pdbx_seq_one_letter_code
_entity_poly.pdbx_strand_id
1 'polypeptide(L)' 'MSYETDLARIENIVGELERSEIPLDDALRLFEEGIERLRTASAALMQAEARVRKLIEDTDGGFTLADFES' A
#
# COMPACT_ATOMS: atom_id res chain seq x y z
N MET A 1 6.69 -7.28 -5.98
CA MET A 1 7.51 -6.22 -5.36
C MET A 1 7.24 -6.23 -3.86
N SER A 2 8.22 -5.83 -3.04
CA SER A 2 7.99 -5.67 -1.59
C SER A 2 7.43 -4.28 -1.28
N TYR A 3 6.74 -4.14 -0.15
CA TYR A 3 6.20 -2.87 0.31
C TYR A 3 7.27 -1.76 0.39
N GLU A 4 8.46 -2.10 0.90
CA GLU A 4 9.60 -1.19 1.01
C GLU A 4 10.12 -0.75 -0.37
N THR A 5 10.05 -1.65 -1.36
CA THR A 5 10.44 -1.33 -2.73
C THR A 5 9.47 -0.34 -3.36
N ASP A 6 8.16 -0.52 -3.12
CA ASP A 6 7.14 0.39 -3.62
C ASP A 6 7.22 1.76 -2.93
N LEU A 7 7.45 1.78 -1.62
CA LEU A 7 7.65 3.02 -0.87
C LEU A 7 8.87 3.80 -1.37
N ALA A 8 10.02 3.14 -1.51
CA ALA A 8 11.23 3.76 -2.03
C ALA A 8 11.03 4.30 -3.46
N ARG A 9 10.23 3.61 -4.31
CA ARG A 9 9.92 4.12 -5.65
C ARG A 9 9.02 5.34 -5.59
N ILE A 10 8.02 5.37 -4.70
CA ILE A 10 7.14 6.53 -4.52
C ILE A 10 7.96 7.76 -4.08
N GLU A 11 8.89 7.61 -3.13
CA GLU A 11 9.77 8.70 -2.69
C GLU A 11 10.63 9.24 -3.84
N ASN A 12 11.17 8.35 -4.67
CA ASN A 12 11.91 8.75 -5.87
C ASN A 12 11.03 9.49 -6.88
N ILE A 13 9.80 9.02 -7.11
CA ILE A 13 8.83 9.69 -7.99
C ILE A 13 8.53 11.11 -7.49
N VAL A 14 8.32 11.28 -6.19
CA VAL A 14 8.11 12.62 -5.60
C VAL A 14 9.32 13.51 -5.86
N GLY A 15 10.54 13.03 -5.61
CA GLY A 15 11.76 13.79 -5.87
C GLY A 15 12.02 14.08 -7.36
N GLU A 16 11.53 13.24 -8.27
CA GLU A 16 11.56 13.50 -9.72
C GLU A 16 10.54 14.57 -10.13
N LEU A 17 9.33 14.55 -9.55
CA LEU A 17 8.26 15.51 -9.80
C LEU A 17 8.56 16.91 -9.25
N GLU A 18 9.37 17.03 -8.21
CA GLU A 18 9.79 18.32 -7.63
C GLU A 18 10.84 19.07 -8.48
N ARG A 19 11.36 18.43 -9.53
CA ARG A 19 12.36 19.06 -10.42
C ARG A 19 11.69 20.13 -11.29
N SER A 20 12.29 21.31 -11.35
CA SER A 20 11.74 22.49 -12.04
C SER A 20 11.56 22.35 -13.56
N GLU A 21 12.14 21.33 -14.21
CA GLU A 21 12.17 21.17 -15.66
C GLU A 21 11.71 19.79 -16.13
N ILE A 22 10.68 19.23 -15.50
CA ILE A 22 10.07 17.98 -15.97
C ILE A 22 9.08 18.23 -17.13
N PRO A 23 9.20 17.52 -18.27
CA PRO A 23 8.18 17.56 -19.32
C PRO A 23 6.82 17.09 -18.80
N LEU A 24 5.73 17.69 -19.28
CA LEU A 24 4.36 17.36 -18.83
C LEU A 24 4.03 15.87 -18.98
N ASP A 25 4.39 15.25 -20.11
CA ASP A 25 4.12 13.84 -20.37
C ASP A 25 4.87 12.93 -19.37
N ASP A 26 6.10 13.30 -19.00
CA ASP A 26 6.85 12.57 -17.99
C ASP A 26 6.26 12.76 -16.59
N ALA A 27 5.81 13.97 -16.26
CA ALA A 27 5.13 14.23 -14.99
C ALA A 27 3.84 13.43 -14.86
N LEU A 28 3.04 13.34 -15.93
CA LEU A 28 1.83 12.52 -15.96
C LEU A 28 2.14 11.04 -15.80
N ARG A 29 3.15 10.53 -16.51
CA ARG A 29 3.57 9.13 -16.40
C ARG A 29 4.06 8.78 -14.99
N LEU A 30 4.87 9.65 -14.38
CA LEU A 30 5.35 9.47 -13.02
C LEU A 30 4.21 9.53 -12.00
N PHE A 31 3.24 10.43 -12.20
CA PHE A 31 2.07 10.53 -11.35
C PHE A 31 1.20 9.26 -11.41
N GLU A 32 0.92 8.74 -12.60
CA GLU A 32 0.20 7.48 -12.80
C GLU A 32 0.94 6.30 -12.15
N GLU A 33 2.26 6.21 -12.34
CA GLU A 33 3.09 5.20 -11.66
C GLU A 33 2.96 5.33 -10.12
N GLY A 34 3.04 6.55 -9.59
CA GLY A 34 2.92 6.82 -8.17
C GLY A 34 1.58 6.35 -7.58
N ILE A 35 0.47 6.61 -8.26
CA ILE A 35 -0.87 6.16 -7.86
C ILE A 35 -0.98 4.63 -7.86
N GLU A 36 -0.43 3.96 -8.88
CA GLU A 36 -0.41 2.50 -8.97
C GLU A 36 0.35 1.88 -7.79
N ARG A 37 1.53 2.43 -7.46
CA ARG A 37 2.34 1.94 -6.35
C ARG A 37 1.67 2.22 -5.01
N LEU A 38 1.09 3.41 -4.82
CA LEU A 38 0.39 3.76 -3.59
C LEU A 38 -0.77 2.80 -3.32
N ARG A 39 -1.52 2.41 -4.36
CA ARG A 39 -2.61 1.44 -4.24
C ARG A 39 -2.08 0.07 -3.81
N THR A 40 -1.00 -0.40 -4.42
CA THR A 40 -0.35 -1.67 -4.07
C THR A 40 0.15 -1.66 -2.63
N ALA A 41 0.85 -0.60 -2.21
CA ALA A 41 1.36 -0.44 -0.86
C ALA A 41 0.23 -0.41 0.18
N SER A 42 -0.85 0.31 -0.12
CA SER A 42 -2.05 0.35 0.74
C SER A 42 -2.70 -1.02 0.89
N ALA A 43 -2.78 -1.81 -0.19
CA ALA A 43 -3.31 -3.17 -0.15
C ALA A 43 -2.44 -4.11 0.71
N ALA A 44 -1.11 -3.99 0.60
CA ALA A 44 -0.18 -4.75 1.43
C ALA A 44 -0.33 -4.41 2.93
N LEU A 45 -0.47 -3.12 3.27
CA LEU A 45 -0.72 -2.69 4.64
C LEU A 45 -2.03 -3.23 5.20
N MET A 46 -3.13 -3.16 4.43
CA MET A 46 -4.42 -3.71 4.85
C MET A 46 -4.31 -5.22 5.13
N GLN A 47 -3.57 -5.96 4.29
CA GLN A 47 -3.36 -7.39 4.51
C GLN A 47 -2.53 -7.65 5.77
N ALA A 48 -1.48 -6.87 6.03
CA ALA A 48 -0.67 -6.98 7.23
C ALA A 48 -1.51 -6.69 8.49
N GLU A 49 -2.31 -5.62 8.47
CA GLU A 49 -3.20 -5.26 9.57
C GLU A 49 -4.23 -6.36 9.86
N ALA A 50 -4.85 -6.92 8.82
CA ALA A 50 -5.80 -8.03 8.97
C ALA A 50 -5.15 -9.27 9.62
N ARG A 51 -3.89 -9.56 9.29
CA ARG A 51 -3.13 -10.66 9.91
C ARG A 51 -2.85 -10.37 11.39
N VAL A 52 -2.45 -9.14 11.72
CA VAL A 52 -2.21 -8.73 13.12
C VAL A 52 -3.48 -8.83 13.94
N ARG A 53 -4.63 -8.34 13.42
CA ARG A 53 -5.93 -8.46 14.10
C ARG A 53 -6.29 -9.92 14.40
N LYS A 54 -6.16 -10.81 13.42
CA LYS A 54 -6.39 -12.25 13.62
C LYS A 54 -5.48 -12.84 14.70
N LEU A 55 -4.20 -12.50 14.70
CA LEU A 55 -3.26 -13.00 15.71
C LEU A 55 -3.61 -12.51 17.13
N ILE A 56 -4.09 -11.28 17.26
CA ILE A 56 -4.57 -10.74 18.55
C ILE A 56 -5.84 -11.50 18.99
N GLU A 57 -6.82 -11.66 18.09
CA GLU A 57 -8.05 -12.42 18.33
C GLU A 57 -7.76 -13.88 18.75
N ASP A 58 -6.75 -14.52 18.14
CA ASP A 58 -6.32 -15.89 18.44
C ASP A 58 -5.59 -16.00 19.79
N THR A 59 -4.84 -14.97 20.19
CA THR A 59 -4.03 -14.98 21.43
C THR A 59 -4.87 -14.69 22.68
N ASP A 60 -5.93 -13.88 22.57
CA ASP A 60 -6.79 -13.50 23.69
C ASP A 60 -7.86 -14.55 24.04
N GLY A 61 -7.93 -15.67 23.32
CA GLY A 61 -8.75 -16.81 23.72
C GLY A 61 -10.24 -16.49 23.87
N GLY A 62 -10.88 -16.07 22.78
CA GLY A 62 -12.31 -16.33 22.56
C GLY A 62 -13.17 -15.12 22.19
N PHE A 63 -13.58 -15.03 20.93
CA PHE A 63 -15.00 -15.25 20.59
C PHE A 63 -15.17 -15.64 19.11
N THR A 64 -15.95 -16.69 18.91
CA THR A 64 -16.49 -17.20 17.64
C THR A 64 -17.28 -16.14 16.90
N LEU A 65 -16.97 -15.96 15.61
CA LEU A 65 -17.99 -15.74 14.57
C LEU A 65 -17.97 -16.94 13.63
N ALA A 66 -18.46 -18.06 14.17
CA ALA A 66 -19.32 -18.91 13.38
C ALA A 66 -20.60 -18.10 13.15
N ASP A 67 -20.65 -17.36 12.04
CA ASP A 67 -21.87 -17.06 11.28
C ASP A 67 -21.51 -16.19 10.07
N PHE A 68 -21.09 -16.87 9.03
CA PHE A 68 -21.62 -16.56 7.71
C PHE A 68 -22.33 -17.83 7.21
N GLU A 69 -23.50 -18.13 7.79
CA GLU A 69 -24.55 -18.83 7.06
C GLU A 69 -25.38 -17.80 6.26
N SER A 70 -25.66 -18.20 5.01
CA SER A 70 -26.40 -17.55 3.91
C SER A 70 -25.65 -16.55 3.04
#